data_AF-A0A920UK91-F1
#
_entry.id   AF-A0A920UK91-F1
#
_cell.length_a   1.000
_cell.length_b   1.000
_cell.length_c   1.000
_cell.angle_alpha   90.00
_cell.angle_beta   90.00
_cell.angle_gamma   90.00
#
_symmetry.space_group_name_H-M   'P 1'
#
loop_
_entity.id
_entity.type
_entity.pdbx_description
1 polymer ?
#
loop_
_entity_poly.entity_id
_entity_poly.type
_entity_poly.pdbx_seq_one_letter_code
_entity_poly.pdbx_strand_id
1 'polypeptide(L)'
;MRTNYRGVLWRQRITLVADDPARPERELFELTMGKSHTINSERLAKIIPDFIETKKIYMVDFPEVLDNTTFGVTKPAATQALFNEISAGTAIINFIGHGNPTQWAQEKLLIINEDRNDINSMHAELKLPIWIAGTCSWGQFDAIGQDSFAEELINSSINAAAGVITTTRGITVRAIFNIWKKFLEKSLKVIV
;
A
#
# COMPACT_ATOMS: atom_id res chain seq x y z
N MET A 1 30.12 -15.59 -17.92
CA MET A 1 29.19 -15.45 -16.77
C MET A 1 28.09 -14.47 -17.16
N ARG A 2 26.86 -14.93 -17.36
CA ARG A 2 25.70 -14.02 -17.46
C ARG A 2 25.28 -13.70 -16.03
N THR A 3 25.57 -12.50 -15.55
CA THR A 3 24.98 -11.98 -14.31
C THR A 3 23.46 -12.04 -14.46
N ASN A 4 22.79 -12.66 -13.48
CA ASN A 4 21.35 -12.86 -13.51
C ASN A 4 20.65 -11.53 -13.17
N TYR A 5 20.60 -10.61 -14.15
CA TYR A 5 20.05 -9.25 -13.99
C TYR A 5 18.62 -9.24 -13.43
N ARG A 6 17.83 -10.31 -13.65
CA ARG A 6 16.47 -10.43 -13.13
C ARG A 6 16.37 -10.36 -11.60
N GLY A 7 17.42 -10.75 -10.86
CA GLY A 7 17.41 -10.72 -9.38
C GLY A 7 17.73 -9.35 -8.76
N VAL A 8 18.19 -8.37 -9.55
CA VAL A 8 18.62 -7.04 -9.06
C VAL A 8 17.61 -5.94 -9.44
N LEU A 9 16.86 -6.12 -10.53
CA LEU A 9 15.94 -5.11 -11.06
C LEU A 9 14.79 -4.74 -10.11
N TRP A 10 14.34 -5.65 -9.26
CA TRP A 10 13.25 -5.36 -8.32
C TRP A 10 13.59 -4.26 -7.31
N ARG A 11 14.89 -4.07 -7.02
CA ARG A 11 15.38 -2.99 -6.15
C ARG A 11 15.30 -1.61 -6.79
N GLN A 12 15.12 -1.55 -8.12
CA GLN A 12 14.92 -0.31 -8.88
C GLN A 12 13.45 -0.17 -9.31
N ARG A 13 12.53 -0.74 -8.55
CA ARG A 13 11.09 -0.60 -8.76
C ARG A 13 10.42 -0.02 -7.51
N ILE A 14 9.46 0.87 -7.71
CA ILE A 14 8.57 1.37 -6.66
C ILE A 14 7.13 1.15 -7.11
N THR A 15 6.31 0.61 -6.21
CA THR A 15 4.88 0.39 -6.44
C THR A 15 4.08 1.41 -5.65
N LEU A 16 3.33 2.27 -6.35
CA LEU A 16 2.41 3.25 -5.78
C LEU A 16 0.99 2.69 -5.82
N VAL A 17 0.31 2.72 -4.69
CA VAL A 17 -1.04 2.20 -4.51
C VAL A 17 -1.92 3.33 -3.96
N ALA A 18 -3.07 3.57 -4.59
CA ALA A 18 -3.97 4.66 -4.20
C ALA A 18 -5.41 4.18 -4.08
N ASP A 19 -6.08 4.64 -3.03
CA ASP A 19 -7.49 4.36 -2.75
C ASP A 19 -8.43 5.04 -3.77
N ASP A 20 -9.64 4.50 -3.91
CA ASP A 20 -10.64 4.93 -4.88
C ASP A 20 -11.30 6.24 -4.43
N PRO A 21 -11.20 7.33 -5.22
CA PRO A 21 -11.81 8.60 -4.90
C PRO A 21 -13.34 8.63 -5.03
N ALA A 22 -13.96 7.60 -5.60
CA ALA A 22 -15.39 7.55 -5.90
C ALA A 22 -16.25 7.05 -4.73
N ARG A 23 -15.64 6.57 -3.65
CA ARG A 23 -16.40 6.08 -2.48
C ARG A 23 -16.94 7.22 -1.63
N PRO A 24 -18.14 7.01 -1.03
CA PRO A 24 -18.72 7.98 -0.13
C PRO A 24 -17.79 8.14 1.07
N GLU A 25 -17.28 9.35 1.18
CA GLU A 25 -16.55 9.82 2.35
C GLU A 25 -17.54 10.02 3.49
N ARG A 26 -17.11 9.74 4.73
CA ARG A 26 -18.02 9.85 5.88
C ARG A 26 -18.39 11.29 6.16
N GLU A 27 -17.46 12.20 5.89
CA GLU A 27 -17.61 13.63 6.17
C GLU A 27 -17.41 14.49 4.91
N LEU A 28 -18.10 15.64 4.82
CA LEU A 28 -18.00 16.52 3.66
C LEU A 28 -16.58 17.06 3.40
N PHE A 29 -15.75 17.21 4.44
CA PHE A 29 -14.36 17.66 4.28
C PHE A 29 -13.47 16.56 3.67
N GLU A 30 -13.86 15.29 3.82
CA GLU A 30 -13.16 14.13 3.28
C GLU A 30 -13.42 13.97 1.76
N LEU A 31 -14.48 14.57 1.19
CA LEU A 31 -14.73 14.59 -0.27
C LEU A 31 -13.60 15.20 -1.10
N THR A 32 -12.86 16.15 -0.52
CA THR A 32 -11.64 16.70 -1.15
C THR A 32 -10.44 15.78 -0.92
N MET A 33 -10.47 14.96 0.14
CA MET A 33 -9.45 13.97 0.50
C MET A 33 -9.48 12.71 -0.38
N GLY A 34 -10.65 12.14 -0.69
CA GLY A 34 -10.76 10.95 -1.54
C GLY A 34 -10.13 11.14 -2.92
N LYS A 35 -10.51 12.22 -3.62
CA LYS A 35 -9.85 12.65 -4.87
C LYS A 35 -8.36 12.89 -4.71
N SER A 36 -7.91 13.26 -3.51
CA SER A 36 -6.52 13.60 -3.27
C SER A 36 -5.59 12.38 -3.15
N HIS A 37 -6.09 11.17 -2.87
CA HIS A 37 -5.23 9.97 -2.75
C HIS A 37 -4.49 9.66 -4.05
N THR A 38 -5.23 9.53 -5.15
CA THR A 38 -4.66 9.31 -6.49
C THR A 38 -3.85 10.53 -6.95
N ILE A 39 -4.35 11.75 -6.74
CA ILE A 39 -3.64 12.98 -7.12
C ILE A 39 -2.29 13.11 -6.39
N ASN A 40 -2.24 12.79 -5.10
CA ASN A 40 -1.01 12.85 -4.32
C ASN A 40 -0.04 11.74 -4.72
N SER A 41 -0.54 10.55 -5.02
CA SER A 41 0.26 9.46 -5.57
C SER A 41 0.88 9.85 -6.92
N GLU A 42 0.13 10.51 -7.80
CA GLU A 42 0.65 11.07 -9.06
C GLU A 42 1.70 12.17 -8.85
N ARG A 43 1.51 13.02 -7.83
CA ARG A 43 2.51 14.04 -7.47
C ARG A 43 3.79 13.41 -6.95
N LEU A 44 3.70 12.33 -6.18
CA LEU A 44 4.87 11.58 -5.71
C LEU A 44 5.56 10.87 -6.88
N ALA A 45 4.81 10.29 -7.82
CA ALA A 45 5.36 9.64 -9.01
C ALA A 45 6.28 10.57 -9.81
N LYS A 46 5.93 11.87 -9.90
CA LYS A 46 6.75 12.89 -10.59
C LYS A 46 8.07 13.22 -9.90
N ILE A 47 8.26 12.80 -8.66
CA ILE A 47 9.49 13.02 -7.87
C ILE A 47 10.42 11.82 -8.00
N ILE A 48 9.89 10.65 -8.34
CA ILE A 48 10.67 9.43 -8.53
C ILE A 48 11.53 9.60 -9.79
N PRO A 49 12.86 9.39 -9.71
CA PRO A 49 13.74 9.48 -10.88
C PRO A 49 13.39 8.48 -11.99
N ASP A 50 13.54 8.89 -13.25
CA ASP A 50 13.16 8.08 -14.43
C ASP A 50 13.89 6.74 -14.57
N PHE A 51 15.05 6.58 -13.92
CA PHE A 51 15.78 5.31 -13.92
C PHE A 51 15.18 4.26 -12.96
N ILE A 52 14.16 4.64 -12.17
CA ILE A 52 13.41 3.75 -11.30
C ILE A 52 12.07 3.44 -11.95
N GLU A 53 11.78 2.14 -12.10
CA GLU A 53 10.50 1.68 -12.61
C GLU A 53 9.40 2.00 -11.61
N THR A 54 8.45 2.85 -12.01
CA THR A 54 7.26 3.14 -11.18
C THR A 54 6.08 2.29 -11.66
N LYS A 55 5.55 1.43 -10.77
CA LYS A 55 4.29 0.71 -10.95
C LYS A 55 3.16 1.43 -10.22
N LYS A 56 1.98 1.47 -10.81
CA LYS A 56 0.80 2.14 -10.27
C LYS A 56 -0.34 1.15 -10.16
N ILE A 57 -0.92 1.04 -8.98
CA ILE A 57 -2.11 0.24 -8.68
C ILE A 57 -3.11 1.20 -8.05
N TYR A 58 -3.86 1.92 -8.87
CA TYR A 58 -4.88 2.83 -8.37
C TYR A 58 -6.22 2.15 -8.41
N MET A 59 -6.89 2.10 -7.26
CA MET A 59 -8.15 1.36 -7.09
C MET A 59 -9.21 1.82 -8.09
N VAL A 60 -9.21 3.10 -8.49
CA VAL A 60 -10.11 3.65 -9.52
C VAL A 60 -10.03 2.95 -10.87
N ASP A 61 -8.88 2.36 -11.21
CA ASP A 61 -8.65 1.68 -12.50
C ASP A 61 -9.15 0.22 -12.50
N PHE A 62 -9.62 -0.30 -11.37
CA PHE A 62 -10.07 -1.68 -11.22
C PHE A 62 -11.60 -1.78 -11.11
N PRO A 63 -12.20 -2.85 -11.70
CA PRO A 63 -13.63 -3.05 -11.66
C PRO A 63 -14.12 -3.38 -10.24
N GLU A 64 -15.35 -2.93 -9.96
CA GLU A 64 -16.07 -3.25 -8.75
C GLU A 64 -16.71 -4.64 -8.83
N VAL A 65 -16.67 -5.37 -7.71
CA VAL A 65 -17.37 -6.64 -7.52
C VAL A 65 -18.20 -6.53 -6.25
N LEU A 66 -19.51 -6.75 -6.37
CA LEU A 66 -20.41 -6.80 -5.22
C LEU A 66 -20.05 -8.00 -4.35
N ASP A 67 -19.96 -7.79 -3.05
CA ASP A 67 -19.89 -8.90 -2.11
C ASP A 67 -21.30 -9.35 -1.67
N ASN A 68 -21.37 -10.36 -0.81
CA ASN A 68 -22.64 -10.93 -0.34
C ASN A 68 -23.40 -10.01 0.64
N THR A 69 -22.93 -8.77 0.88
CA THR A 69 -23.60 -7.77 1.72
C THR A 69 -24.31 -6.74 0.85
N THR A 70 -25.40 -6.17 1.37
CA THR A 70 -26.34 -5.31 0.61
C THR A 70 -25.68 -4.10 -0.06
N PHE A 71 -24.53 -3.64 0.43
CA PHE A 71 -23.81 -2.47 -0.09
C PHE A 71 -22.29 -2.67 -0.17
N GLY A 72 -21.80 -3.90 0.05
CA GLY A 72 -20.38 -4.15 0.07
C GLY A 72 -19.83 -4.26 -1.34
N VAL A 73 -18.79 -3.46 -1.60
CA VAL A 73 -18.07 -3.49 -2.87
C VAL A 73 -16.63 -3.88 -2.58
N THR A 74 -16.07 -4.69 -3.45
CA THR A 74 -14.68 -5.12 -3.41
C THR A 74 -14.01 -4.87 -4.75
N LYS A 75 -12.67 -4.77 -4.75
CA LYS A 75 -11.88 -4.71 -5.98
C LYS A 75 -10.81 -5.82 -5.99
N PRO A 76 -11.22 -7.09 -6.13
CA PRO A 76 -10.31 -8.24 -6.00
C PRO A 76 -9.19 -8.21 -7.05
N ALA A 77 -9.45 -7.64 -8.23
CA ALA A 77 -8.43 -7.48 -9.27
C ALA A 77 -7.28 -6.54 -8.84
N ALA A 78 -7.55 -5.53 -8.01
CA ALA A 78 -6.52 -4.65 -7.45
C ALA A 78 -5.67 -5.38 -6.42
N THR A 79 -6.31 -6.17 -5.54
CA THR A 79 -5.60 -7.04 -4.58
C THR A 79 -4.69 -8.02 -5.32
N GLN A 80 -5.20 -8.68 -6.37
CA GLN A 80 -4.40 -9.62 -7.15
C GLN A 80 -3.24 -8.92 -7.87
N ALA A 81 -3.45 -7.71 -8.40
CA ALA A 81 -2.37 -6.93 -8.99
C ALA A 81 -1.26 -6.62 -7.97
N LEU A 82 -1.63 -6.30 -6.72
CA LEU A 82 -0.67 -6.06 -5.65
C LEU A 82 0.10 -7.34 -5.28
N PHE A 83 -0.57 -8.49 -5.17
CA PHE A 83 0.10 -9.77 -4.95
C PHE A 83 1.08 -10.11 -6.08
N ASN A 84 0.68 -9.86 -7.33
CA ASN A 84 1.55 -10.06 -8.49
C ASN A 84 2.79 -9.16 -8.42
N GLU A 85 2.64 -7.89 -8.02
CA GLU A 85 3.78 -6.98 -7.85
C GLU A 85 4.69 -7.36 -6.67
N ILE A 86 4.13 -7.85 -5.56
CA ILE A 86 4.91 -8.39 -4.44
C ILE A 86 5.75 -9.60 -4.91
N SER A 87 5.13 -10.52 -5.65
CA SER A 87 5.82 -11.70 -6.19
C SER A 87 6.87 -11.32 -7.24
N ALA A 88 6.56 -10.37 -8.13
CA ALA A 88 7.52 -9.83 -9.09
C ALA A 88 8.68 -9.09 -8.41
N GLY A 89 8.44 -8.54 -7.23
CA GLY A 89 9.38 -7.79 -6.40
C GLY A 89 9.33 -6.30 -6.69
N THR A 90 9.41 -5.51 -5.63
CA THR A 90 9.51 -4.04 -5.65
C THR A 90 10.28 -3.58 -4.41
N ALA A 91 11.01 -2.47 -4.50
CA ALA A 91 11.82 -1.99 -3.38
C ALA A 91 10.97 -1.29 -2.33
N ILE A 92 9.94 -0.57 -2.78
CA ILE A 92 9.04 0.21 -1.95
C ILE A 92 7.61 -0.03 -2.40
N ILE A 93 6.73 -0.29 -1.44
CA ILE A 93 5.28 -0.23 -1.62
C ILE A 93 4.78 1.00 -0.86
N ASN A 94 4.21 1.95 -1.59
CA ASN A 94 3.57 3.14 -1.05
C ASN A 94 2.06 2.99 -1.17
N PHE A 95 1.34 3.15 -0.07
CA PHE A 95 -0.11 3.30 -0.10
C PHE A 95 -0.54 4.68 0.40
N ILE A 96 -1.50 5.30 -0.27
CA ILE A 96 -2.20 6.50 0.20
C ILE A 96 -3.69 6.24 0.12
N GLY A 97 -4.37 6.26 1.25
CA GLY A 97 -5.78 5.93 1.29
C GLY A 97 -6.38 5.77 2.67
N HIS A 98 -7.63 5.33 2.70
CA HIS A 98 -8.31 4.95 3.92
C HIS A 98 -7.84 3.59 4.43
N GLY A 99 -8.19 3.30 5.67
CA GLY A 99 -7.91 2.02 6.28
C GLY A 99 -8.16 2.06 7.78
N ASN A 100 -7.86 0.94 8.40
CA ASN A 100 -7.95 0.68 9.83
C ASN A 100 -6.84 -0.31 10.22
N PRO A 101 -6.74 -0.79 11.46
CA PRO A 101 -5.68 -1.70 11.87
C PRO A 101 -5.55 -2.99 11.04
N THR A 102 -6.61 -3.46 10.37
CA THR A 102 -6.59 -4.75 9.67
C THR A 102 -6.93 -4.69 8.18
N GLN A 103 -7.13 -3.50 7.61
CA GLN A 103 -7.59 -3.34 6.23
C GLN A 103 -7.07 -2.05 5.56
N TRP A 104 -6.75 -2.12 4.26
CA TRP A 104 -6.69 -0.94 3.37
C TRP A 104 -7.96 -0.75 2.55
N ALA A 105 -8.29 0.52 2.31
CA ALA A 105 -9.43 0.96 1.51
C ALA A 105 -10.79 0.45 2.03
N GLN A 106 -11.89 1.02 1.54
CA GLN A 106 -13.22 0.50 1.88
C GLN A 106 -13.51 -0.81 1.13
N GLU A 107 -12.89 -1.00 -0.03
CA GLU A 107 -13.11 -2.11 -0.95
C GLU A 107 -12.30 -3.37 -0.64
N LYS A 108 -11.83 -3.50 0.61
CA LYS A 108 -11.12 -4.67 1.12
C LYS A 108 -9.85 -4.98 0.34
N LEU A 109 -9.03 -3.95 0.08
CA LEU A 109 -7.65 -4.13 -0.35
C LEU A 109 -6.83 -4.52 0.88
N LEU A 110 -6.05 -5.60 0.83
CA LEU A 110 -5.25 -6.09 1.97
C LEU A 110 -6.01 -6.16 3.29
N ILE A 111 -6.66 -7.29 3.55
CA ILE A 111 -7.46 -7.51 4.75
C ILE A 111 -6.97 -8.72 5.55
N ILE A 112 -7.06 -8.59 6.88
CA ILE A 112 -6.99 -9.70 7.83
C ILE A 112 -8.26 -9.68 8.68
N ASN A 113 -9.05 -10.73 8.58
CA ASN A 113 -10.19 -11.00 9.44
C ASN A 113 -10.42 -12.51 9.53
N GLU A 114 -11.52 -12.92 10.15
CA GLU A 114 -11.87 -14.32 10.36
C GLU A 114 -12.02 -15.12 9.06
N ASP A 115 -12.44 -14.46 7.96
CA ASP A 115 -12.75 -15.11 6.68
C ASP A 115 -11.62 -15.01 5.64
N ARG A 116 -10.75 -13.99 5.77
CA ARG A 116 -9.72 -13.65 4.77
C ARG A 116 -8.47 -13.12 5.46
N ASN A 117 -7.35 -13.80 5.21
CA ASN A 117 -6.03 -13.34 5.61
C ASN A 117 -5.13 -13.22 4.36
N ASP A 118 -5.00 -12.00 3.87
CA ASP A 118 -4.27 -11.70 2.63
C ASP A 118 -2.75 -11.91 2.73
N ILE A 119 -2.18 -11.87 3.93
CA ILE A 119 -0.73 -12.10 4.14
C ILE A 119 -0.32 -13.46 3.59
N ASN A 120 -1.18 -14.48 3.75
CA ASN A 120 -0.89 -15.83 3.28
C ASN A 120 -0.69 -15.94 1.76
N SER A 121 -1.13 -14.93 1.00
CA SER A 121 -1.00 -14.88 -0.47
C SER A 121 0.19 -14.02 -0.95
N MET A 122 0.93 -13.37 -0.04
CA MET A 122 2.03 -12.46 -0.37
C MET A 122 3.36 -13.21 -0.56
N HIS A 123 3.48 -13.98 -1.64
CA HIS A 123 4.68 -14.77 -1.95
C HIS A 123 5.83 -13.92 -2.51
N ALA A 124 6.59 -13.27 -1.64
CA ALA A 124 7.65 -12.33 -2.01
C ALA A 124 9.00 -12.97 -2.38
N GLU A 125 9.23 -14.25 -2.06
CA GLU A 125 10.48 -14.98 -2.37
C GLU A 125 11.76 -14.22 -1.93
N LEU A 126 11.77 -13.68 -0.70
CA LEU A 126 12.85 -12.84 -0.14
C LEU A 126 13.07 -11.47 -0.83
N LYS A 127 12.18 -11.06 -1.74
CA LYS A 127 12.12 -9.70 -2.27
C LYS A 127 11.35 -8.86 -1.25
N LEU A 128 12.07 -8.39 -0.24
CA LEU A 128 11.53 -7.72 0.94
C LEU A 128 11.40 -6.20 0.72
N PRO A 129 10.25 -5.67 0.26
CA PRO A 129 10.03 -4.23 0.16
C PRO A 129 10.06 -3.55 1.52
N ILE A 130 10.39 -2.26 1.52
CA ILE A 130 9.96 -1.35 2.59
C ILE A 130 8.53 -0.94 2.27
N TRP A 131 7.61 -1.27 3.18
CA TRP A 131 6.25 -0.79 3.13
C TRP A 131 6.18 0.55 3.81
N ILE A 132 5.52 1.48 3.17
CA ILE A 132 5.24 2.74 3.82
C ILE A 132 3.79 3.06 3.44
N ALA A 133 2.96 3.25 4.46
CA ALA A 133 1.50 3.25 4.30
C ALA A 133 0.92 4.51 4.94
N GLY A 134 0.43 5.41 4.10
CA GLY A 134 -0.32 6.59 4.50
C GLY A 134 -1.79 6.25 4.68
N THR A 135 -2.13 5.64 5.80
CA THR A 135 -3.49 5.24 6.16
C THR A 135 -3.66 5.26 7.67
N CYS A 136 -4.90 5.36 8.17
CA CYS A 136 -5.21 5.52 9.59
C CYS A 136 -5.00 4.20 10.37
N SER A 137 -4.24 4.28 11.46
CA SER A 137 -4.07 3.22 12.47
C SER A 137 -3.61 1.85 11.96
N TRP A 138 -3.09 1.74 10.74
CA TRP A 138 -2.73 0.43 10.15
C TRP A 138 -1.52 -0.25 10.82
N GLY A 139 -0.76 0.49 11.65
CA GLY A 139 0.26 -0.08 12.55
C GLY A 139 -0.04 0.22 14.01
N GLN A 140 -1.30 0.08 14.44
CA GLN A 140 -1.70 0.20 15.83
C GLN A 140 -1.19 -0.98 16.67
N PHE A 141 0.09 -0.96 17.03
CA PHE A 141 0.76 -2.02 17.80
C PHE A 141 0.47 -2.01 19.31
N ASP A 142 -0.36 -1.08 19.77
CA ASP A 142 -0.74 -0.97 21.18
C ASP A 142 -2.16 -1.50 21.48
N ALA A 143 -2.76 -2.20 20.51
CA ALA A 143 -4.05 -2.86 20.69
C ALA A 143 -3.89 -4.19 21.46
N ILE A 144 -4.62 -4.36 22.57
CA ILE A 144 -4.58 -5.58 23.37
C ILE A 144 -5.40 -6.67 22.67
N GLY A 145 -4.78 -7.82 22.40
CA GLY A 145 -5.46 -9.02 21.90
C GLY A 145 -5.72 -9.02 20.40
N GLN A 146 -5.16 -8.08 19.65
CA GLN A 146 -5.27 -8.00 18.20
C GLN A 146 -4.02 -7.34 17.62
N ASP A 147 -3.27 -8.10 16.83
CA ASP A 147 -2.16 -7.56 16.06
C ASP A 147 -2.71 -6.77 14.86
N SER A 148 -2.12 -5.61 14.60
CA SER A 148 -2.38 -4.85 13.37
C SER A 148 -1.80 -5.57 12.15
N PHE A 149 -2.30 -5.24 10.96
CA PHE A 149 -1.80 -5.79 9.72
C PHE A 149 -0.30 -5.55 9.58
N ALA A 150 0.20 -4.38 9.98
CA ALA A 150 1.63 -4.07 9.94
C ALA A 150 2.47 -5.01 10.82
N GLU A 151 1.96 -5.41 11.99
CA GLU A 151 2.63 -6.38 12.87
C GLU A 151 2.64 -7.76 12.27
N GLU A 152 1.47 -8.23 11.82
CA GLU A 152 1.34 -9.53 11.14
C GLU A 152 2.26 -9.62 9.91
N LEU A 153 2.36 -8.54 9.13
CA LEU A 153 3.21 -8.48 7.93
C LEU A 153 4.70 -8.59 8.27
N ILE A 154 5.15 -7.95 9.36
CA ILE A 154 6.56 -8.02 9.82
C ILE A 154 6.87 -9.35 10.48
N ASN A 155 5.93 -9.92 11.23
CA ASN A 155 6.10 -11.18 11.95
C ASN A 155 5.96 -12.41 11.05
N SER A 156 5.33 -12.27 9.88
CA SER A 156 5.07 -13.38 8.97
C SER A 156 6.34 -14.00 8.38
N SER A 157 6.36 -15.34 8.33
CA SER A 157 7.46 -16.13 7.76
C SER A 157 7.57 -16.03 6.24
N ILE A 158 6.60 -15.41 5.57
CA ILE A 158 6.56 -15.26 4.10
C ILE A 158 7.62 -14.28 3.59
N ASN A 159 8.26 -13.50 4.47
CA ASN A 159 9.31 -12.55 4.12
C ASN A 159 8.83 -11.50 3.08
N ALA A 160 7.66 -10.90 3.32
CA ALA A 160 7.06 -9.89 2.43
C ALA A 160 7.39 -8.44 2.82
N ALA A 161 8.13 -8.19 3.91
CA ALA A 161 8.54 -6.85 4.33
C ALA A 161 9.92 -6.82 4.98
N ALA A 162 10.78 -5.89 4.55
CA ALA A 162 12.02 -5.54 5.24
C ALA A 162 11.79 -4.54 6.39
N GLY A 163 10.70 -3.77 6.29
CA GLY A 163 10.31 -2.76 7.26
C GLY A 163 8.97 -2.14 6.88
N VAL A 164 8.26 -1.62 7.89
CA VAL A 164 6.98 -0.93 7.71
C VAL A 164 7.05 0.45 8.37
N ILE A 165 6.64 1.49 7.65
CA ILE A 165 6.49 2.86 8.16
C ILE A 165 5.02 3.27 7.95
N THR A 166 4.26 3.35 9.04
CA THR A 166 2.82 3.62 8.98
C THR A 166 2.38 4.43 10.21
N THR A 167 1.08 4.65 10.36
CA THR A 167 0.51 5.39 11.47
C THR A 167 -0.09 4.47 12.53
N THR A 168 -0.02 4.89 13.79
CA THR A 168 -0.66 4.22 14.93
C THR A 168 -2.04 4.79 15.25
N ARG A 169 -2.42 5.92 14.63
CA ARG A 169 -3.64 6.71 14.88
C ARG A 169 -4.14 7.36 13.58
N GLY A 170 -5.27 8.07 13.67
CA GLY A 170 -5.81 8.84 12.55
C GLY A 170 -4.81 9.85 11.98
N ILE A 171 -4.82 10.01 10.66
CA ILE A 171 -3.92 10.90 9.93
C ILE A 171 -4.68 11.67 8.84
N THR A 172 -4.21 12.86 8.50
CA THR A 172 -4.76 13.64 7.39
C THR A 172 -4.00 13.36 6.09
N VAL A 173 -4.67 13.45 4.94
CA VAL A 173 -4.02 13.24 3.64
C VAL A 173 -2.88 14.24 3.38
N ARG A 174 -2.99 15.47 3.90
CA ARG A 174 -1.90 16.46 3.83
C ARG A 174 -0.65 15.99 4.56
N ALA A 175 -0.80 15.41 5.76
CA ALA A 175 0.33 14.90 6.54
C ALA A 175 0.99 13.72 5.83
N ILE A 176 0.19 12.80 5.26
CA ILE A 176 0.65 11.71 4.42
C ILE A 176 1.51 12.27 3.26
N PHE A 177 0.95 13.13 2.41
CA PHE A 177 1.71 13.64 1.27
C PHE A 177 3.03 14.33 1.66
N ASN A 178 3.02 15.12 2.74
CA ASN A 178 4.20 15.88 3.18
C ASN A 178 5.32 14.99 3.71
N ILE A 179 5.01 13.96 4.53
CA ILE A 179 6.05 13.06 5.06
C ILE A 179 6.69 12.28 3.92
N TRP A 180 5.88 11.89 2.94
CA TRP A 180 6.30 11.14 1.78
C TRP A 180 7.15 11.92 0.81
N LYS A 181 6.71 13.11 0.44
CA LYS A 181 7.49 14.01 -0.39
C LYS A 181 8.89 14.21 0.19
N LYS A 182 8.98 14.46 1.50
CA LYS A 182 10.26 14.62 2.20
C LYS A 182 11.10 13.35 2.20
N PHE A 183 10.48 12.17 2.39
CA PHE A 183 11.18 10.90 2.31
C PHE A 183 11.77 10.67 0.92
N LEU A 184 11.00 10.87 -0.14
CA LEU A 184 11.48 10.72 -1.51
C LEU A 184 12.59 11.75 -1.82
N GLU A 185 12.41 13.02 -1.49
CA GLU A 185 13.41 14.06 -1.77
C GLU A 185 14.76 13.82 -1.07
N LYS A 186 14.76 13.18 0.11
CA LYS A 186 15.98 12.93 0.90
C LYS A 186 16.60 11.56 0.64
N SER A 187 15.78 10.51 0.63
CA SER A 187 16.25 9.13 0.77
C SER A 187 16.44 8.43 -0.58
N LEU A 188 15.69 8.79 -1.62
CA LEU A 188 15.82 8.15 -2.95
C LEU A 188 17.17 8.39 -3.60
N LYS A 189 17.85 9.50 -3.27
CA LYS A 189 19.21 9.79 -3.74
C LYS A 189 20.29 8.92 -3.09
N VAL A 190 19.94 8.18 -2.04
CA VAL A 190 20.86 7.39 -1.22
C VAL A 190 20.55 5.89 -1.31
N ILE A 191 19.27 5.54 -1.46
CA ILE A 191 18.78 4.14 -1.46
C ILE A 191 18.93 3.47 -2.86
N VAL A 192 19.00 4.26 -3.95
CA VAL A 192 18.97 3.75 -5.33
C VAL A 192 20.07 4.37 -6.18
#